data_AF-A0A354P567-F1
#
_entry.id   AF-A0A354P567-F1
#
_cell.length_a   1.000
_cell.length_b   1.000
_cell.length_c   1.000
_cell.angle_alpha   90.00
_cell.angle_beta   90.00
_cell.angle_gamma   90.00
#
_symmetry.space_group_name_H-M   'P 1'
#
loop_
_entity.id
_entity.type
_entity.pdbx_description
1 polymer ?
#
loop_
_entity_poly.entity_id
_entity_poly.type
_entity_poly.pdbx_seq_one_letter_code
_entity_poly.pdbx_strand_id
1 'polypeptide(L)'
;TLRSMAAQIISQEAPIRDDVVARQIARAHGFARTGANIRDRILRIVRDFPATDESTGRFLWNESGPRETIDFREALSEEDKRAIDEISLSELRGLIRQNTDLLRQSDPAVAIARAIGLGRLAQSARERIAEAIDLERD
;
A
#
# COMPACT_ATOMS: atom_id res chain seq x y z
N THR A 1 13.28 19.74 3.56
CA THR A 1 14.18 18.76 4.23
C THR A 1 13.66 17.35 3.95
N LEU A 2 14.36 16.27 4.33
CA LEU A 2 13.85 14.89 4.15
C LEU A 2 12.46 14.68 4.78
N ARG A 3 12.19 15.33 5.93
CA ARG A 3 10.86 15.30 6.57
C ARG A 3 9.79 15.98 5.71
N SER A 4 10.09 17.13 5.12
CA SER A 4 9.16 17.82 4.21
C SER A 4 8.85 16.99 2.97
N MET A 5 9.85 16.30 2.41
CA MET A 5 9.66 15.42 1.26
C MET A 5 8.78 14.22 1.62
N ALA A 6 9.06 13.57 2.75
CA ALA A 6 8.22 12.48 3.23
C ALA A 6 6.78 12.96 3.49
N ALA A 7 6.59 14.12 4.12
CA ALA A 7 5.27 14.69 4.35
C ALA A 7 4.52 14.97 3.04
N GLN A 8 5.21 15.47 2.01
CA GLN A 8 4.61 15.72 0.69
C GLN A 8 4.17 14.42 0.02
N ILE A 9 5.02 13.39 0.02
CA ILE A 9 4.70 12.06 -0.54
C ILE A 9 3.50 11.46 0.22
N ILE A 10 3.55 11.42 1.55
CA ILE A 10 2.47 10.86 2.37
C ILE A 10 1.18 11.64 2.17
N SER A 11 1.22 12.97 2.04
CA SER A 11 0.02 13.76 1.77
C SER A 11 -0.66 13.40 0.44
N GLN A 12 0.11 12.97 -0.56
CA GLN A 12 -0.40 12.66 -1.90
C GLN A 12 -0.76 11.18 -2.06
N GLU A 13 -0.01 10.30 -1.40
CA GLU A 13 -0.05 8.87 -1.64
C GLU A 13 -0.48 8.04 -0.43
N ALA A 14 -0.82 8.66 0.71
CA ALA A 14 -1.37 7.93 1.85
C ALA A 14 -2.65 7.16 1.46
N PRO A 15 -2.80 5.92 1.94
CA PRO A 15 -1.85 5.11 2.69
C PRO A 15 -0.69 4.63 1.82
N ILE A 16 0.55 4.79 2.29
CA ILE A 16 1.76 4.37 1.55
C ILE A 16 2.72 3.64 2.48
N ARG A 17 3.33 2.54 2.03
CA ARG A 17 4.33 1.84 2.84
C ARG A 17 5.56 2.69 3.10
N ASP A 18 6.08 2.60 4.32
CA ASP A 18 7.24 3.35 4.76
C ASP A 18 8.50 3.10 3.90
N ASP A 19 8.69 1.86 3.44
CA ASP A 19 9.77 1.49 2.54
C ASP A 19 9.61 2.03 1.11
N VAL A 20 8.37 2.20 0.63
CA VAL A 20 8.07 2.88 -0.63
C VAL A 20 8.45 4.36 -0.52
N VAL A 21 8.06 5.04 0.56
CA VAL A 21 8.47 6.43 0.83
C VAL A 21 9.98 6.55 0.85
N ALA A 22 10.66 5.66 1.58
CA ALA A 22 12.13 5.66 1.64
C ALA A 22 12.77 5.47 0.27
N ARG A 23 12.22 4.58 -0.56
CA ARG A 23 12.69 4.29 -1.91
C ARG A 23 12.49 5.49 -2.85
N GLN A 24 11.33 6.13 -2.82
CA GLN A 24 11.06 7.32 -3.64
C GLN A 24 12.00 8.48 -3.29
N ILE A 25 12.20 8.76 -2.00
CA ILE A 25 13.13 9.80 -1.55
C ILE A 25 14.57 9.44 -1.94
N ALA A 26 15.00 8.18 -1.75
CA ALA A 26 16.35 7.76 -2.12
C ALA A 26 16.64 7.93 -3.62
N ARG A 27 15.65 7.62 -4.48
CA ARG A 27 15.72 7.81 -5.93
C ARG A 27 15.81 9.29 -6.31
N ALA A 28 14.97 10.15 -5.72
CA ALA A 28 14.96 11.59 -5.98
C ALA A 28 16.30 12.29 -5.69
N HIS A 29 17.13 11.68 -4.83
CA HIS A 29 18.43 12.22 -4.43
C HIS A 29 19.64 11.47 -5.00
N GLY A 30 19.44 10.46 -5.85
CA GLY A 30 20.54 9.71 -6.46
C GLY A 30 21.40 8.92 -5.47
N PHE A 31 20.85 8.54 -4.30
CA PHE A 31 21.59 7.88 -3.21
C PHE A 31 21.94 6.40 -3.45
N ALA A 32 22.19 6.01 -4.70
CA ALA A 32 22.41 4.62 -5.11
C ALA A 32 23.56 3.90 -4.35
N ARG A 33 24.51 4.65 -3.74
CA ARG A 33 25.68 4.10 -3.02
C ARG A 33 25.59 4.22 -1.49
N THR A 34 24.50 4.76 -0.94
CA THR A 34 24.36 5.09 0.50
C THR A 34 23.18 4.36 1.16
N GLY A 35 22.73 3.27 0.54
CA GLY A 35 21.38 2.70 0.64
C GLY A 35 20.85 2.38 2.04
N ALA A 36 21.65 1.77 2.93
CA ALA A 36 21.16 1.38 4.26
C ALA A 36 21.00 2.58 5.21
N ASN A 37 22.04 3.42 5.31
CA ASN A 37 22.05 4.53 6.26
C ASN A 37 21.00 5.60 5.93
N ILE A 38 20.79 5.88 4.64
CA ILE A 38 19.75 6.84 4.23
C ILE A 38 18.35 6.28 4.45
N ARG A 39 18.12 5.00 4.14
CA ARG A 39 16.84 4.34 4.38
C ARG A 39 16.50 4.39 5.86
N ASP A 40 17.40 3.97 6.74
CA ASP A 40 17.18 3.99 8.20
C ASP A 40 16.95 5.40 8.74
N ARG A 41 17.61 6.40 8.14
CA ARG A 41 17.35 7.81 8.47
C ARG A 41 15.94 8.23 8.05
N ILE A 42 15.48 7.86 6.85
CA ILE A 42 14.13 8.18 6.39
C ILE A 42 13.08 7.46 7.24
N LEU A 43 13.27 6.16 7.51
CA LEU A 43 12.37 5.37 8.37
C LEU A 43 12.26 5.96 9.79
N ARG A 44 13.35 6.50 10.34
CA ARG A 44 13.31 7.25 11.61
C ARG A 44 12.51 8.55 11.51
N ILE A 45 12.60 9.26 10.40
CA ILE A 45 11.88 10.53 10.18
C ILE A 45 10.37 10.30 10.09
N VAL A 46 9.95 9.21 9.44
CA VAL A 46 8.53 8.92 9.22
C VAL A 46 7.86 8.18 10.37
N ARG A 47 8.61 7.77 11.40
CA ARG A 47 8.10 7.01 12.55
C ARG A 47 6.96 7.71 13.30
N ASP A 48 6.97 9.03 13.34
CA ASP A 48 5.99 9.83 14.08
C ASP A 48 4.73 10.16 13.26
N PHE A 49 4.66 9.71 12.00
CA PHE A 49 3.47 9.89 11.18
C PHE A 49 2.40 8.87 11.59
N PRO A 50 1.10 9.23 11.48
CA PRO A 50 0.01 8.28 11.66
C PRO A 50 0.23 7.04 10.79
N ALA A 51 -0.01 5.85 11.34
CA ALA A 51 0.31 4.61 10.66
C ALA A 51 -0.63 3.46 11.05
N THR A 52 -0.75 2.48 10.16
CA THR A 52 -1.28 1.13 10.45
C THR A 52 -0.15 0.12 10.25
N ASP A 53 -0.04 -0.83 11.19
CA ASP A 53 0.83 -1.99 11.04
C ASP A 53 0.00 -3.15 10.48
N GLU A 54 0.41 -3.66 9.32
CA GLU A 54 -0.30 -4.69 8.57
C GLU A 54 0.64 -5.88 8.32
N SER A 55 0.09 -7.02 7.89
CA SER A 55 0.88 -8.24 7.66
C SER A 55 2.05 -8.05 6.68
N THR A 56 1.93 -7.09 5.75
CA THR A 56 2.94 -6.79 4.73
C THR A 56 3.87 -5.63 5.08
N GLY A 57 3.64 -4.95 6.21
CA GLY A 57 4.47 -3.84 6.67
C GLY A 57 3.67 -2.67 7.22
N ARG A 58 4.37 -1.54 7.42
CA ARG A 58 3.80 -0.33 8.02
C ARG A 58 3.35 0.64 6.94
N PHE A 59 2.06 0.98 6.95
CA PHE A 59 1.45 1.95 6.05
C PHE A 59 1.30 3.30 6.75
N LEU A 60 1.85 4.33 6.14
CA LEU A 60 1.83 5.70 6.62
C LEU A 60 0.61 6.43 6.08
N TRP A 61 -0.05 7.19 6.95
CA TRP A 61 -1.25 7.95 6.67
C TRP A 61 -0.96 9.45 6.75
N ASN A 62 -1.77 10.22 6.05
CA ASN A 62 -1.77 11.68 6.17
C ASN A 62 -2.43 12.12 7.49
N GLU A 63 -2.54 13.43 7.70
CA GLU A 63 -3.07 14.01 8.95
C GLU A 63 -4.52 13.63 9.25
N SER A 64 -5.28 13.16 8.26
CA SER A 64 -6.63 12.62 8.51
C SER A 64 -6.63 11.32 9.31
N GLY A 65 -5.47 10.66 9.41
CA GLY A 65 -5.28 9.40 10.13
C GLY A 65 -5.87 8.18 9.42
N PRO A 66 -5.70 6.99 10.03
CA PRO A 66 -6.24 5.74 9.52
C PRO A 66 -7.76 5.74 9.37
N ARG A 67 -8.23 5.12 8.30
CA ARG A 67 -9.65 4.87 8.03
C ARG A 67 -9.82 3.39 7.75
N GLU A 68 -10.97 2.86 8.14
CA GLU A 68 -11.30 1.45 7.92
C GLU A 68 -11.26 1.06 6.43
N THR A 69 -11.80 1.93 5.57
CA THR A 69 -11.79 1.76 4.11
C THR A 69 -11.58 3.08 3.39
N ILE A 70 -10.94 3.03 2.23
CA ILE A 70 -10.74 4.15 1.31
C ILE A 70 -10.91 3.67 -0.13
N ASP A 71 -11.13 4.59 -1.06
CA ASP A 71 -11.23 4.22 -2.48
C ASP A 71 -9.93 3.61 -3.01
N PHE A 72 -10.07 2.60 -3.86
CA PHE A 72 -8.95 1.94 -4.52
C PHE A 72 -8.30 2.88 -5.54
N ARG A 73 -6.97 3.02 -5.49
CA ARG A 73 -6.23 3.84 -6.45
C ARG A 73 -5.84 2.99 -7.66
N GLU A 74 -6.57 3.21 -8.74
CA GLU A 74 -6.30 2.59 -10.04
C GLU A 74 -4.92 3.00 -10.58
N ALA A 75 -4.22 2.05 -11.19
CA ALA A 75 -2.99 2.35 -11.92
C ALA A 75 -3.33 3.05 -13.25
N LEU A 76 -2.72 4.19 -13.52
CA LEU A 76 -2.94 4.95 -14.76
C LEU A 76 -2.07 4.43 -15.93
N SER A 77 -1.01 3.68 -15.62
CA SER A 77 -0.09 3.06 -16.57
C SER A 77 0.50 1.77 -15.99
N GLU A 78 1.25 1.01 -16.80
CA GLU A 78 1.94 -0.19 -16.31
C GLU A 78 3.04 0.16 -15.29
N GLU A 79 3.65 1.34 -15.43
CA GLU A 79 4.67 1.87 -14.54
C GLU A 79 4.11 2.27 -13.16
N ASP A 80 2.81 2.59 -13.10
CA ASP A 80 2.11 2.97 -11.87
C ASP A 80 1.56 1.77 -11.10
N LYS A 81 1.69 0.55 -11.63
CA LYS A 81 1.23 -0.67 -10.96
C LYS A 81 2.02 -0.89 -9.67
N ARG A 82 1.27 -0.98 -8.57
CA ARG A 82 1.81 -1.31 -7.25
C ARG A 82 1.77 -2.81 -7.03
N ALA A 83 2.79 -3.32 -6.36
CA ALA A 83 2.74 -4.68 -5.85
C ALA A 83 1.63 -4.79 -4.79
N ILE A 84 0.98 -5.95 -4.70
CA ILE A 84 -0.14 -6.17 -3.77
C ILE A 84 0.21 -5.89 -2.31
N ASP A 85 1.47 -6.13 -1.94
CA ASP A 85 1.98 -5.90 -0.60
C ASP A 85 2.23 -4.40 -0.32
N GLU A 86 2.25 -3.57 -1.36
CA GLU A 86 2.27 -2.09 -1.34
C GLU A 86 0.88 -1.46 -1.35
N ILE A 87 -0.18 -2.27 -1.37
CA ILE A 87 -1.57 -1.82 -1.26
C ILE A 87 -2.06 -2.10 0.18
N SER A 88 -2.57 -1.06 0.85
CA SER A 88 -3.06 -1.18 2.23
C SER A 88 -4.34 -2.02 2.30
N LEU A 89 -4.61 -2.63 3.46
CA LEU A 89 -5.87 -3.34 3.68
C LEU A 89 -7.05 -2.41 3.49
N SER A 90 -6.97 -1.17 3.97
CA SER A 90 -8.05 -0.19 3.86
C SER A 90 -8.41 0.09 2.40
N GLU A 91 -7.42 0.04 1.51
CA GLU A 91 -7.60 0.24 0.08
C GLU A 91 -8.16 -1.02 -0.61
N LEU A 92 -7.67 -2.22 -0.26
CA LEU A 92 -8.22 -3.49 -0.75
C LEU A 92 -9.68 -3.68 -0.31
N ARG A 93 -9.99 -3.32 0.93
CA ARG A 93 -11.34 -3.35 1.48
C ARG A 93 -12.27 -2.38 0.74
N GLY A 94 -11.79 -1.19 0.40
CA GLY A 94 -12.54 -0.27 -0.46
C GLY A 94 -12.86 -0.85 -1.84
N LEU A 95 -11.89 -1.48 -2.49
CA LEU A 95 -12.13 -2.20 -3.75
C LEU A 95 -13.22 -3.26 -3.61
N ILE A 96 -13.15 -4.07 -2.55
CA ILE A 96 -14.13 -5.13 -2.26
C ILE A 96 -15.53 -4.53 -2.04
N ARG A 97 -15.64 -3.45 -1.26
CA ARG A 97 -16.92 -2.76 -1.00
C ARG A 97 -17.54 -2.19 -2.27
N GLN A 98 -16.72 -1.68 -3.18
CA GLN A 98 -17.20 -1.17 -4.48
C GLN A 98 -17.60 -2.30 -5.44
N ASN A 99 -17.09 -3.52 -5.25
CA ASN A 99 -17.28 -4.67 -6.14
C ASN A 99 -17.68 -5.94 -5.37
N THR A 100 -18.75 -5.84 -4.57
CA THR A 100 -19.19 -6.94 -3.67
C THR A 100 -19.58 -8.22 -4.41
N ASP A 101 -19.86 -8.15 -5.72
CA ASP A 101 -20.11 -9.30 -6.59
C ASP A 101 -18.87 -10.20 -6.76
N LEU A 102 -17.65 -9.65 -6.61
CA LEU A 102 -16.41 -10.44 -6.63
C LEU A 102 -16.37 -11.48 -5.51
N LEU A 103 -16.98 -11.19 -4.36
CA LEU A 103 -17.06 -12.12 -3.23
C LEU A 103 -17.96 -13.33 -3.51
N ARG A 104 -18.82 -13.26 -4.54
CA ARG A 104 -19.73 -14.35 -4.93
C ARG A 104 -19.13 -15.27 -6.00
N GLN A 105 -17.95 -14.93 -6.53
CA GLN A 105 -17.25 -15.77 -7.50
C GLN A 105 -16.77 -17.07 -6.83
N SER A 106 -16.51 -18.09 -7.64
CA SER A 106 -16.04 -19.40 -7.14
C SER A 106 -14.69 -19.31 -6.42
N ASP A 107 -13.82 -18.42 -6.87
CA ASP A 107 -12.58 -18.03 -6.19
C ASP A 107 -12.50 -16.49 -6.11
N PRO A 108 -12.99 -15.89 -4.99
CA PRO A 108 -12.97 -14.44 -4.80
C PRO A 108 -11.57 -13.84 -4.83
N ALA A 109 -10.56 -14.57 -4.33
CA ALA A 109 -9.18 -14.08 -4.30
C ALA A 109 -8.63 -13.91 -5.73
N VAL A 110 -8.92 -14.86 -6.63
CA VAL A 110 -8.56 -14.74 -8.05
C VAL A 110 -9.36 -13.63 -8.73
N ALA A 111 -10.64 -13.47 -8.42
CA ALA A 111 -11.48 -12.42 -9.00
C ALA A 111 -10.96 -11.02 -8.63
N ILE A 112 -10.66 -10.78 -7.36
CA ILE A 112 -10.08 -9.53 -6.87
C ILE A 112 -8.70 -9.29 -7.47
N ALA A 113 -7.83 -10.31 -7.52
CA ALA A 113 -6.51 -10.20 -8.14
C ALA A 113 -6.58 -9.74 -9.60
N ARG A 114 -7.55 -10.25 -10.37
CA ARG A 114 -7.79 -9.81 -11.74
C ARG A 114 -8.28 -8.37 -11.82
N ALA A 115 -9.17 -7.96 -10.91
CA ALA A 115 -9.68 -6.59 -10.85
C ALA A 115 -8.55 -5.57 -10.66
N ILE A 116 -7.52 -5.90 -9.89
CA ILE A 116 -6.33 -5.05 -9.70
C ILE A 116 -5.20 -5.30 -10.74
N GLY A 117 -5.48 -6.06 -11.80
CA GLY A 117 -4.54 -6.29 -12.89
C GLY A 117 -3.38 -7.25 -12.59
N LEU A 118 -3.48 -8.10 -11.55
CA LEU A 118 -2.50 -9.15 -11.28
C LEU A 118 -2.70 -10.34 -12.24
N GLY A 119 -1.73 -10.55 -13.13
CA GLY A 119 -1.76 -11.65 -14.08
C GLY A 119 -1.63 -13.05 -13.46
N ARG A 120 -0.81 -13.19 -12.41
CA ARG A 120 -0.63 -14.45 -11.66
C ARG A 120 -0.78 -14.23 -10.17
N LEU A 121 -1.62 -15.04 -9.53
CA LEU A 121 -1.82 -15.02 -8.09
C LEU A 121 -0.75 -15.90 -7.40
N ALA A 122 0.30 -15.26 -6.88
CA ALA A 122 1.23 -15.91 -5.97
C ALA A 122 0.59 -16.18 -4.60
N GLN A 123 1.18 -17.08 -3.81
CA GLN A 123 0.66 -17.44 -2.48
C GLN A 123 0.56 -16.22 -1.54
N SER A 124 1.60 -15.39 -1.48
CA SER A 124 1.60 -14.16 -0.67
C SER A 124 0.51 -13.17 -1.07
N ALA A 125 0.28 -13.02 -2.38
CA ALA A 125 -0.81 -12.19 -2.90
C ALA A 125 -2.18 -12.75 -2.53
N ARG A 126 -2.34 -14.08 -2.54
CA ARG A 126 -3.58 -14.75 -2.13
C ARG A 126 -3.86 -14.55 -0.65
N GLU A 127 -2.87 -14.75 0.21
CA GLU A 127 -2.96 -14.53 1.65
C GLU A 127 -3.35 -13.10 1.97
N ARG A 128 -2.73 -12.14 1.27
CA ARG A 128 -3.02 -10.73 1.42
C ARG A 128 -4.46 -10.36 1.04
N ILE A 129 -4.97 -10.91 -0.05
CA ILE A 129 -6.36 -10.68 -0.46
C ILE A 129 -7.32 -11.39 0.49
N ALA A 130 -6.99 -12.59 0.96
CA ALA A 130 -7.80 -13.31 1.94
C ALA A 130 -7.95 -12.53 3.25
N GLU A 131 -6.87 -11.94 3.76
CA GLU A 131 -6.90 -11.05 4.93
C GLU A 131 -7.89 -9.89 4.74
N ALA A 132 -7.89 -9.24 3.58
CA ALA A 132 -8.84 -8.17 3.29
C ALA A 132 -10.30 -8.66 3.18
N ILE A 133 -10.53 -9.86 2.65
CA ILE A 133 -11.87 -10.48 2.58
C ILE A 133 -12.39 -10.82 3.97
N ASP A 134 -11.54 -11.38 4.83
CA ASP A 134 -11.93 -11.78 6.19
C ASP A 134 -12.31 -10.54 7.01
N LEU A 135 -11.55 -9.45 6.90
CA LEU A 135 -11.88 -8.16 7.55
C LEU A 135 -13.16 -7.48 7.05
N GLU A 136 -13.67 -7.84 5.86
CA GLU A 136 -14.97 -7.33 5.37
C GLU A 136 -16.15 -8.19 5.86
N ARG A 137 -15.88 -9.36 6.45
CA ARG A 137 -16.91 -10.27 6.95
C ARG A 137 -17.13 -10.16 8.46
N ASP A 138 -16.16 -9.60 9.18
CA ASP A 138 -16.22 -9.28 10.61
C ASP A 138 -17.06 -8.02 10.88
#